data_AF-A0A1C3WKJ5-F1
#
_entry.id   AF-A0A1C3WKJ5-F1
#
_cell.length_a   1.000
_cell.length_b   1.000
_cell.length_c   1.000
_cell.angle_alpha   90.00
_cell.angle_beta   90.00
_cell.angle_gamma   90.00
#
_symmetry.space_group_name_H-M   'P 1'
#
loop_
_entity.id
_entity.type
_entity.pdbx_description
1 polymer ?
#
loop_
_entity_poly.entity_id
_entity_poly.type
_entity_poly.pdbx_seq_one_letter_code
_entity_poly.pdbx_strand_id
1 'polypeptide(L)'
;MSKSASELTNYIQFVDDGARLKGNLASIAYDFDVSGETFASNNPKAPIYRLFAKSPKGKPVEIGGIWKKQNQSGGDYFTLAVNTGYGKLNANLGRYPGQDDEDLMAVIPWD
;
A
#
# COMPACT_ATOMS: atom_id res chain seq x y z
N MET A 1 -5.45 -1.07 23.87
CA MET A 1 -6.25 -2.03 23.09
C MET A 1 -5.76 -1.95 21.66
N SER A 2 -5.11 -2.99 21.13
CA SER A 2 -4.78 -3.05 19.70
C SER A 2 -6.10 -3.21 18.93
N LYS A 3 -6.31 -2.39 17.90
CA LYS A 3 -7.49 -2.52 17.05
C LYS A 3 -7.36 -3.81 16.24
N SER A 4 -8.46 -4.54 16.12
CA SER A 4 -8.58 -5.63 15.13
C SER A 4 -8.26 -5.08 13.74
N ALA A 5 -7.58 -5.86 12.89
CA ALA A 5 -7.28 -5.48 11.50
C ALA A 5 -8.53 -5.10 10.69
N SER A 6 -9.72 -5.56 11.11
CA SER A 6 -11.02 -5.20 10.50
C SER A 6 -11.50 -3.78 10.81
N GLU A 7 -10.88 -3.07 11.77
CA GLU A 7 -11.23 -1.68 12.11
C GLU A 7 -10.19 -0.66 11.62
N LEU A 8 -9.15 -1.14 10.94
CA LEU A 8 -8.10 -0.30 10.39
C LEU A 8 -8.46 0.12 8.97
N THR A 9 -8.30 1.41 8.70
CA THR A 9 -8.36 1.97 7.36
C THR A 9 -7.01 2.54 6.97
N ASN A 10 -6.79 2.72 5.67
CA ASN A 10 -5.60 3.36 5.12
C ASN A 10 -4.31 2.73 5.64
N TYR A 11 -4.15 1.43 5.37
CA TYR A 11 -2.98 0.67 5.77
C TYR A 11 -2.48 -0.24 4.66
N ILE A 12 -1.20 -0.58 4.72
CA ILE A 12 -0.56 -1.68 4.00
C ILE A 12 0.16 -2.52 5.05
N GLN A 13 -0.11 -3.82 5.08
CA GLN A 13 0.60 -4.78 5.89
C GLN A 13 1.42 -5.70 4.98
N PHE A 14 2.74 -5.69 5.14
CA PHE A 14 3.60 -6.69 4.53
C PHE A 14 3.39 -8.03 5.23
N VAL A 15 3.30 -9.10 4.45
CA VAL A 15 3.06 -10.45 4.97
C VAL A 15 3.96 -11.44 4.25
N ASP A 16 4.15 -12.60 4.87
CA ASP A 16 4.99 -13.68 4.32
C ASP A 16 6.42 -13.18 3.99
N ASP A 17 7.06 -12.58 5.00
CA ASP A 17 8.40 -11.98 4.93
C ASP A 17 8.54 -10.95 3.79
N GLY A 18 7.44 -10.24 3.50
CA GLY A 18 7.39 -9.22 2.45
C GLY A 18 7.17 -9.78 1.04
N ALA A 19 6.89 -11.07 0.86
CA ALA A 19 6.55 -11.60 -0.46
C ALA A 19 5.17 -11.12 -0.96
N ARG A 20 4.26 -10.86 -0.02
CA ARG A 20 2.89 -10.42 -0.28
C ARG A 20 2.53 -9.23 0.60
N LEU A 21 1.44 -8.56 0.26
CA LEU A 21 0.83 -7.54 1.11
C LEU A 21 -0.69 -7.61 1.04
N LYS A 22 -1.31 -7.12 2.11
CA LYS A 22 -2.74 -6.81 2.19
C LYS A 22 -2.91 -5.40 2.73
N GLY A 23 -4.04 -4.76 2.46
CA GLY A 23 -4.29 -3.42 2.93
C GLY A 23 -5.69 -2.94 2.65
N ASN A 24 -5.94 -1.70 3.05
CA ASN A 24 -7.18 -0.99 2.80
C ASN A 24 -6.85 0.44 2.37
N LEU A 25 -7.59 0.95 1.38
CA LEU A 25 -7.56 2.35 0.96
C LEU A 25 -8.98 2.92 1.08
N ALA A 26 -9.11 3.95 1.92
CA ALA A 26 -10.41 4.53 2.25
C ALA A 26 -10.37 6.06 2.24
N SER A 27 -11.47 6.63 1.76
CA SER A 27 -11.81 8.05 1.82
C SER A 27 -13.30 8.21 2.11
N ILE A 28 -13.78 9.45 2.14
CA ILE A 28 -15.23 9.71 2.22
C ILE A 28 -16.01 9.23 0.97
N ALA A 29 -15.32 8.88 -0.13
CA ALA A 29 -15.93 8.52 -1.41
C ALA A 29 -15.76 7.04 -1.79
N TYR A 30 -14.79 6.35 -1.20
CA TYR A 30 -14.49 4.96 -1.52
C TYR A 30 -13.88 4.26 -0.32
N ASP A 31 -14.06 2.95 -0.27
CA ASP A 31 -13.43 2.08 0.73
C ASP A 31 -13.25 0.71 0.07
N PHE A 32 -12.00 0.28 -0.10
CA PHE A 32 -11.70 -1.00 -0.72
C PHE A 32 -10.41 -1.62 -0.22
N ASP A 33 -10.42 -2.95 -0.16
CA ASP A 33 -9.24 -3.73 0.14
C ASP A 33 -8.29 -3.79 -1.06
N VAL A 34 -7.00 -3.80 -0.75
CA VAL A 34 -5.92 -4.01 -1.70
C VAL A 34 -5.10 -5.23 -1.32
N SER A 35 -4.60 -5.91 -2.34
CA SER A 35 -3.59 -6.96 -2.20
C SER A 35 -2.40 -6.64 -3.09
N GLY A 36 -1.25 -7.21 -2.80
CA GLY A 36 -0.09 -7.05 -3.68
C GLY A 36 0.93 -8.15 -3.53
N GLU A 37 1.83 -8.19 -4.50
CA GLU A 37 2.90 -9.16 -4.61
C GLU A 37 4.17 -8.46 -5.11
N THR A 38 5.33 -9.01 -4.74
CA THR A 38 6.62 -8.49 -5.20
C THR A 38 6.70 -8.52 -6.72
N PHE A 39 7.31 -7.49 -7.30
CA PHE A 39 7.54 -7.39 -8.74
C PHE A 39 9.03 -7.27 -9.03
N ALA A 40 9.58 -8.31 -9.67
CA ALA A 40 10.95 -8.30 -10.13
C ALA A 40 11.04 -7.61 -11.50
N SER A 41 11.91 -6.61 -11.61
CA SER A 41 12.16 -5.90 -12.86
C SER A 41 13.60 -5.45 -12.95
N ASN A 42 14.16 -5.48 -14.16
CA ASN A 42 15.48 -4.91 -14.44
C ASN A 42 15.43 -3.38 -14.61
N ASN A 43 14.23 -2.77 -14.60
CA ASN A 43 14.08 -1.33 -14.67
C ASN A 43 14.18 -0.73 -13.26
N PRO A 44 15.18 0.13 -12.96
CA PRO A 44 15.35 0.73 -11.64
C PRO A 44 14.21 1.67 -11.22
N LYS A 45 13.34 2.07 -12.17
CA LYS A 45 12.16 2.91 -11.92
C LYS A 45 10.87 2.09 -11.77
N ALA A 46 10.93 0.76 -11.91
CA ALA A 46 9.76 -0.09 -11.70
C ALA A 46 9.34 -0.11 -10.23
N PRO A 47 8.04 -0.33 -9.95
CA PRO A 47 7.62 -0.62 -8.58
C PRO A 47 8.25 -1.93 -8.12
N ILE A 48 8.43 -2.08 -6.81
CA ILE A 48 8.85 -3.35 -6.20
C ILE A 48 7.66 -4.22 -5.78
N TYR A 49 6.45 -3.66 -5.76
CA TYR A 49 5.19 -4.39 -5.60
C TYR A 49 4.16 -3.93 -6.62
N ARG A 50 3.38 -4.87 -7.16
CA ARG A 50 2.14 -4.56 -7.89
C ARG A 50 0.96 -4.62 -6.94
N LEU A 51 0.04 -3.67 -7.08
CA LEU A 51 -1.16 -3.55 -6.26
C LEU A 51 -2.40 -3.89 -7.06
N PHE A 52 -3.29 -4.65 -6.44
CA PHE A 52 -4.52 -5.13 -7.02
C PHE A 52 -5.71 -4.80 -6.12
N ALA A 53 -6.83 -4.45 -6.73
CA ALA A 53 -8.14 -4.38 -6.09
C ALA A 53 -9.14 -5.28 -6.84
N LYS A 54 -10.29 -5.54 -6.22
CA LYS A 54 -11.35 -6.35 -6.84
C LYS A 54 -12.29 -5.44 -7.65
N SER A 55 -12.49 -5.78 -8.92
CA SER A 55 -13.60 -5.21 -9.71
C SER A 55 -14.96 -5.58 -9.11
N PRO A 56 -16.08 -4.95 -9.53
CA PRO A 56 -17.42 -5.33 -9.10
C PRO A 56 -17.79 -6.80 -9.34
N LYS A 57 -17.08 -7.49 -10.25
CA LYS A 57 -17.25 -8.93 -10.51
C LYS A 57 -16.28 -9.82 -9.71
N GLY A 58 -15.56 -9.26 -8.73
CA GLY A 58 -14.58 -9.98 -7.91
C GLY A 58 -13.27 -10.36 -8.61
N LYS A 59 -13.03 -9.87 -9.83
CA LYS A 59 -11.77 -10.12 -10.55
C LYS A 59 -10.67 -9.17 -10.06
N PRO A 60 -9.43 -9.64 -9.85
CA PRO A 60 -8.31 -8.76 -9.53
C PRO A 60 -8.02 -7.84 -10.73
N VAL A 61 -7.81 -6.56 -10.43
CA VAL A 61 -7.41 -5.53 -11.38
C VAL A 61 -6.18 -4.85 -10.81
N GLU A 62 -5.11 -4.76 -11.59
CA GLU A 62 -3.94 -3.99 -11.18
C GLU A 62 -4.29 -2.50 -11.16
N ILE A 63 -4.04 -1.85 -10.04
CA ILE A 63 -4.40 -0.44 -9.81
C ILE A 63 -3.18 0.46 -9.64
N GLY A 64 -1.99 -0.12 -9.47
CA GLY A 64 -0.77 0.65 -9.26
C GLY A 64 0.34 -0.17 -8.60
N GLY A 65 1.20 0.50 -7.86
CA GLY A 65 2.35 -0.15 -7.25
C GLY A 65 2.91 0.57 -6.03
N ILE A 66 3.93 -0.06 -5.44
CA ILE A 66 4.75 0.51 -4.37
C ILE A 66 6.19 0.55 -4.85
N TRP A 67 6.86 1.68 -4.62
CA TRP A 67 8.27 1.88 -4.88
C TRP A 67 9.03 2.03 -3.58
N LYS A 68 10.24 1.46 -3.53
CA LYS A 68 11.22 1.77 -2.50
C LYS A 68 12.07 2.95 -2.98
N LYS A 69 12.17 3.98 -2.15
CA LYS A 69 12.93 5.21 -2.40
C LYS A 69 13.87 5.47 -1.23
N GLN A 70 14.84 6.36 -1.45
CA GLN A 70 15.79 6.78 -0.43
C GLN A 70 15.63 8.29 -0.20
N ASN A 71 15.58 8.71 1.06
CA ASN A 71 15.52 10.13 1.43
C ASN A 71 16.92 10.77 1.40
N GLN A 72 17.00 12.09 1.61
CA GLN A 72 18.26 12.84 1.56
C GLN A 72 19.31 12.38 2.60
N SER A 73 18.86 11.82 3.71
CA SER A 73 19.71 11.28 4.78
C SER A 73 20.12 9.82 4.53
N GLY A 74 19.74 9.24 3.40
CA GLY A 74 20.05 7.86 3.04
C GLY A 74 19.08 6.82 3.60
N GLY A 75 18.00 7.23 4.28
CA GLY A 75 16.99 6.32 4.83
C GLY A 75 16.02 5.84 3.75
N ASP A 76 15.75 4.53 3.75
CA ASP A 76 14.77 3.92 2.86
C ASP A 76 13.34 4.27 3.30
N TYR A 77 12.45 4.49 2.33
CA TYR A 77 11.02 4.65 2.56
C TYR A 77 10.22 4.10 1.38
N PHE A 78 8.95 3.78 1.61
CA PHE A 78 8.06 3.32 0.56
C PHE A 78 7.10 4.43 0.13
N THR A 79 6.82 4.48 -1.17
CA THR A 79 5.77 5.32 -1.75
C THR A 79 4.82 4.46 -2.56
N LEU A 80 3.54 4.79 -2.50
CA LEU A 80 2.46 4.15 -3.21
C LEU A 80 1.90 5.12 -4.25
N ALA A 81 1.56 4.60 -5.43
CA ALA A 81 0.73 5.31 -6.39
C ALA A 81 -0.30 4.35 -6.97
N VAL A 82 -1.58 4.71 -6.88
CA VAL A 82 -2.70 3.91 -7.39
C VAL A 82 -3.76 4.76 -8.10
N ASN A 83 -4.49 4.14 -9.02
CA ASN A 83 -5.72 4.67 -9.57
C ASN A 83 -6.91 4.04 -8.83
N THR A 84 -7.70 4.89 -8.16
CA THR A 84 -8.84 4.47 -7.34
C THR A 84 -10.15 4.34 -8.12
N GLY A 85 -10.15 4.68 -9.41
CA GLY A 85 -11.37 4.92 -10.20
C GLY A 85 -12.00 6.30 -9.98
N TYR A 86 -11.69 6.96 -8.86
CA TYR A 86 -12.10 8.35 -8.55
C TYR A 86 -10.99 9.37 -8.77
N GLY A 87 -9.77 8.90 -9.01
CA GLY A 87 -8.58 9.74 -9.17
C GLY A 87 -7.32 8.97 -8.81
N LYS A 88 -6.17 9.65 -8.98
CA LYS A 88 -4.88 9.11 -8.56
C LYS A 88 -4.68 9.39 -7.07
N LEU A 89 -4.27 8.39 -6.32
CA LEU A 89 -3.77 8.53 -4.96
C LEU A 89 -2.26 8.32 -4.99
N ASN A 90 -1.50 9.32 -4.57
CA ASN A 90 -0.09 9.15 -4.22
C ASN A 90 0.03 9.22 -2.69
N ALA A 91 0.88 8.36 -2.12
CA ALA A 91 1.08 8.31 -0.68
C ALA A 91 2.51 7.87 -0.33
N ASN A 92 2.92 8.18 0.89
CA ASN A 92 4.06 7.53 1.54
C ASN A 92 3.54 6.50 2.54
N LEU A 93 4.34 5.46 2.78
CA LEU A 93 4.07 4.49 3.84
C LEU A 93 4.95 4.81 5.04
N GLY A 94 4.33 4.93 6.21
CA GLY A 94 5.03 5.10 7.49
C GLY A 94 4.48 4.13 8.52
N ARG A 95 5.19 3.90 9.63
CA ARG A 95 4.74 2.99 10.69
C ARG A 95 3.31 3.36 11.15
N TYR A 96 2.43 2.36 11.24
CA TYR A 96 1.06 2.60 11.67
C TYR A 96 1.02 3.07 13.14
N PRO A 97 0.38 4.21 13.46
CA PRO A 97 0.39 4.75 14.82
C PRO A 97 -0.25 3.80 15.84
N GLY A 98 0.40 3.65 16.99
CA GLY A 98 -0.16 2.89 18.11
C GLY A 98 -0.26 1.38 17.88
N GLN A 99 0.50 0.85 16.92
CA GLN A 99 0.67 -0.59 16.70
C GLN A 99 2.14 -0.97 16.85
N ASP A 100 2.38 -2.13 17.47
CA ASP A 100 3.73 -2.66 17.68
C ASP A 100 4.27 -3.38 16.42
N ASP A 101 3.40 -3.69 15.47
CA ASP A 101 3.72 -4.39 14.21
C ASP A 101 4.48 -3.46 13.24
N GLU A 102 5.74 -3.79 12.95
CA GLU A 102 6.60 -3.05 12.03
C GLU A 102 6.26 -3.30 10.56
N ASP A 103 5.57 -4.39 10.26
CA ASP A 103 5.11 -4.72 8.91
C ASP A 103 3.79 -4.01 8.57
N LEU A 104 3.13 -3.40 9.56
CA LEU A 104 1.92 -2.61 9.40
C LEU A 104 2.24 -1.13 9.21
N MET A 105 1.97 -0.64 8.01
CA MET A 105 2.21 0.73 7.59
C MET A 105 0.90 1.50 7.42
N ALA A 106 0.86 2.75 7.88
CA ALA A 106 -0.15 3.72 7.51
C ALA A 106 0.10 4.25 6.09
N VAL A 107 -0.99 4.46 5.34
CA VAL A 107 -1.00 5.16 4.06
C VAL A 107 -1.19 6.65 4.34
N ILE A 108 -0.20 7.46 3.99
CA ILE A 108 -0.19 8.91 4.24
C ILE A 108 -0.24 9.63 2.88
N PRO A 109 -1.44 10.09 2.44
CA PRO A 109 -1.62 10.74 1.14
C PRO A 109 -0.84 12.05 1.03
N TRP A 110 -0.47 12.41 -0.20
CA TRP A 110 0.09 13.71 -0.56
C TRP A 110 -0.31 14.09 -1.99
N ASP A 111 -0.27 15.40 -2.26
CA ASP A 111 -0.63 16.01 -3.55
C ASP A 111 0.58 16.17 -4.49
#